data_AF-A0A6I9X479-F1
#
_entry.id   AF-A0A6I9X479-F1
#
_cell.length_a   1.000
_cell.length_b   1.000
_cell.length_c   1.000
_cell.angle_alpha   90.00
_cell.angle_beta   90.00
_cell.angle_gamma   90.00
#
_symmetry.space_group_name_H-M   'P 1'
#
loop_
_entity.id
_entity.type
_entity.pdbx_description
1 polymer ?
#
loop_
_entity_poly.entity_id
_entity_poly.type
_entity_poly.pdbx_seq_one_letter_code
_entity_poly.pdbx_strand_id
1 'polypeptide(L)'
;MAQCKLTPREFIGNAFSPQIAVVCSAAADAACQKNNLSFVELLQPFCKLNTEGHFKDPQGTTVAIRNLRLSIQDINARPPEPSLAKKLLNEAVSSAMCERTTAIRIGVTELDIPVSVPWFEAWRETFLNVQFPSDHEFTKHLLACMIVISTAEDNPLERIQTMGAQLHQSIPGKLPKWFNNNALRYYILVHDAIQDDRNKAETVFTEMKTIYGANNCFLLQMNSRPPGLSDDNTHLPDPWSQFLTKHSELVGNSEQNSSPRTPADIDGVSAMPSELTTETE
;
A
#
# COMPACT_ATOMS: atom_id res chain seq x y z
N MET A 1 26.24 -11.89 6.70
CA MET A 1 25.34 -10.76 7.06
C MET A 1 24.23 -10.64 6.02
N ALA A 2 23.03 -10.18 6.40
CA ALA A 2 22.01 -9.73 5.44
C ALA A 2 22.63 -8.63 4.56
N GLN A 3 22.50 -8.73 3.24
CA GLN A 3 23.05 -7.75 2.31
C GLN A 3 21.93 -6.86 1.82
N CYS A 4 21.49 -5.93 2.67
CA CYS A 4 20.59 -4.89 2.22
C CYS A 4 21.34 -4.02 1.20
N LYS A 5 20.98 -4.17 -0.09
CA LYS A 5 21.61 -3.43 -1.19
C LYS A 5 21.28 -1.92 -1.18
N LEU A 6 20.36 -1.51 -0.30
CA LEU A 6 19.92 -0.14 -0.14
C LEU A 6 20.74 0.58 0.94
N THR A 7 21.01 1.86 0.72
CA THR A 7 21.49 2.73 1.80
C THR A 7 20.42 2.86 2.90
N PRO A 8 20.80 3.20 4.14
CA PRO A 8 19.82 3.41 5.23
C PRO A 8 18.72 4.42 4.86
N ARG A 9 19.07 5.49 4.14
CA ARG A 9 18.12 6.52 3.70
C ARG A 9 17.10 5.96 2.69
N GLU A 10 17.57 5.19 1.71
CA GLU A 10 16.68 4.55 0.73
C GLU A 10 15.79 3.49 1.37
N PHE A 11 16.34 2.73 2.31
CA PHE A 11 15.56 1.75 3.07
C PHE A 11 14.40 2.43 3.82
N ILE A 12 14.69 3.49 4.60
CA ILE A 12 13.67 4.23 5.35
C ILE A 12 12.62 4.82 4.40
N GLY A 13 13.06 5.46 3.31
CA GLY A 13 12.14 6.05 2.32
C GLY A 13 11.24 5.01 1.64
N ASN A 14 11.76 3.81 1.37
CA ASN A 14 10.98 2.73 0.76
C ASN A 14 10.02 2.06 1.75
N ALA A 15 10.44 1.90 3.01
CA ALA A 15 9.67 1.24 4.07
C ALA A 15 8.47 2.09 4.53
N PHE A 16 8.64 3.41 4.59
CA PHE A 16 7.63 4.35 5.07
C PHE A 16 7.16 5.30 3.96
N SER A 17 6.96 4.75 2.76
CA SER A 17 6.45 5.51 1.63
C SER A 17 5.05 6.08 1.91
N PRO A 18 4.74 7.31 1.43
CA PRO A 18 3.42 7.91 1.50
C PRO A 18 2.29 6.95 1.11
N GLN A 19 1.28 6.81 1.97
CA GLN A 19 0.14 5.93 1.72
C GLN A 19 -0.97 6.68 0.97
N ILE A 20 -1.40 6.11 -0.15
CA ILE A 20 -2.42 6.66 -1.03
C ILE A 20 -3.54 5.65 -1.16
N ALA A 21 -4.76 6.08 -0.83
CA ALA A 21 -5.95 5.26 -0.94
C ALA A 21 -6.44 5.25 -2.37
N VAL A 22 -7.06 4.16 -2.79
CA VAL A 22 -7.85 4.08 -4.02
C VAL A 22 -9.26 3.68 -3.64
N VAL A 23 -10.24 4.38 -4.23
CA VAL A 23 -11.63 3.96 -4.22
C VAL A 23 -12.12 3.89 -5.66
N CYS A 24 -12.52 2.70 -6.09
CA CYS A 24 -13.01 2.43 -7.44
C CYS A 24 -14.53 2.34 -7.47
N SER A 25 -15.12 2.78 -8.58
CA SER A 25 -16.49 2.42 -8.92
C SER A 25 -16.53 0.99 -9.45
N ALA A 26 -17.70 0.34 -9.36
CA ALA A 26 -17.86 -1.02 -9.86
C ALA A 26 -17.57 -1.12 -11.36
N ALA A 27 -17.91 -0.10 -12.15
CA ALA A 27 -17.61 -0.07 -13.58
C ALA A 27 -16.10 0.14 -13.86
N ALA A 28 -15.39 0.91 -13.03
CA ALA A 28 -13.95 1.07 -13.15
C ALA A 28 -13.21 -0.24 -12.82
N ASP A 29 -13.61 -0.92 -11.74
CA ASP A 29 -13.07 -2.24 -11.42
C ASP A 29 -13.39 -3.27 -12.52
N ALA A 30 -14.62 -3.29 -13.03
CA ALA A 30 -14.99 -4.17 -14.13
C ALA A 30 -14.15 -3.91 -15.40
N ALA A 31 -13.79 -2.65 -15.69
CA ALA A 31 -12.90 -2.32 -16.80
C ALA A 31 -11.48 -2.86 -16.57
N CYS A 32 -10.92 -2.71 -15.36
CA CYS A 32 -9.59 -3.23 -15.02
C CYS A 32 -9.55 -4.77 -15.04
N GLN A 33 -10.60 -5.42 -14.54
CA GLN A 33 -10.70 -6.88 -14.44
C GLN A 33 -10.71 -7.59 -15.80
N LYS A 34 -11.01 -6.89 -16.91
CA LYS A 34 -10.82 -7.44 -18.26
C LYS A 34 -9.35 -7.80 -18.55
N ASN A 35 -8.42 -7.21 -17.80
CA ASN A 35 -6.98 -7.49 -17.84
C ASN A 35 -6.52 -8.39 -16.67
N ASN A 36 -7.45 -8.98 -15.90
CA ASN A 36 -7.19 -9.79 -14.70
C ASN A 36 -6.43 -9.06 -13.58
N LEU A 37 -6.61 -7.73 -13.49
CA LEU A 37 -5.99 -6.89 -12.46
C LEU A 37 -7.06 -5.98 -11.85
N SER A 38 -6.98 -5.74 -10.55
CA SER A 38 -7.60 -4.58 -9.92
C SER A 38 -6.89 -3.29 -10.35
N PHE A 39 -7.53 -2.14 -10.15
CA PHE A 39 -6.89 -0.85 -10.44
C PHE A 39 -5.61 -0.63 -9.61
N VAL A 40 -5.61 -1.07 -8.35
CA VAL A 40 -4.45 -0.97 -7.46
C VAL A 40 -3.27 -1.80 -7.99
N GLU A 41 -3.55 -3.01 -8.48
CA GLU A 41 -2.55 -3.89 -9.08
C GLU A 41 -2.00 -3.33 -10.39
N LEU A 42 -2.87 -2.75 -11.22
CA LEU A 42 -2.49 -2.09 -12.47
C LEU A 42 -1.43 -1.01 -12.23
N LEU A 43 -1.53 -0.26 -11.14
CA LEU A 43 -0.62 0.84 -10.80
C LEU A 43 0.71 0.39 -10.16
N GLN A 44 0.82 -0.82 -9.62
CA GLN A 44 2.01 -1.25 -8.85
C GLN A 44 3.36 -1.01 -9.56
N PRO A 45 3.52 -1.28 -10.88
CA PRO A 45 4.77 -1.02 -11.58
C PRO A 45 5.18 0.47 -11.60
N PHE A 46 4.20 1.38 -11.47
CA PHE A 46 4.36 2.82 -11.59
C PHE A 46 4.45 3.54 -10.25
N CYS A 47 4.41 2.81 -9.13
CA CYS A 47 4.47 3.36 -7.78
C CYS A 47 5.85 3.93 -7.39
N LYS A 48 6.89 3.71 -8.21
CA LYS A 48 8.24 4.24 -7.98
C LYS A 48 8.63 5.21 -9.08
N LEU A 49 8.88 6.46 -8.70
CA LEU A 49 9.39 7.48 -9.58
C LEU A 49 10.91 7.34 -9.71
N ASN A 50 11.36 7.00 -10.92
CA ASN A 50 12.79 6.91 -11.25
C ASN A 50 13.37 8.26 -11.68
N THR A 51 12.53 9.26 -11.90
CA THR A 51 12.93 10.63 -12.26
C THR A 51 12.96 11.54 -11.04
N GLU A 52 13.79 12.58 -11.10
CA GLU A 52 13.85 13.61 -10.06
C GLU A 52 12.64 14.56 -10.21
N GLY A 53 11.78 14.57 -9.19
CA GLY A 53 10.68 15.51 -9.08
C GLY A 53 11.11 16.82 -8.42
N HIS A 54 10.40 17.90 -8.70
CA HIS A 54 10.65 19.21 -8.10
C HIS A 54 9.32 19.82 -7.65
N PHE A 55 9.29 20.35 -6.43
CA PHE A 55 8.18 21.18 -5.97
C PHE A 55 8.71 22.46 -5.35
N LYS A 56 7.87 23.49 -5.27
CA LYS A 56 8.19 24.72 -4.54
C LYS A 56 7.52 24.67 -3.18
N ASP A 57 8.28 24.93 -2.13
CA ASP A 57 7.72 25.14 -0.80
C ASP A 57 6.95 26.48 -0.73
N PRO A 58 6.22 26.77 0.36
CA PRO A 58 5.51 28.05 0.53
C PRO A 58 6.41 29.30 0.45
N GLN A 59 7.71 29.14 0.65
CA GLN A 59 8.72 30.20 0.57
C GLN A 59 9.26 30.37 -0.86
N GLY A 60 8.82 29.52 -1.81
CA GLY A 60 9.25 29.52 -3.20
C GLY A 60 10.53 28.74 -3.47
N THR A 61 11.13 28.12 -2.44
CA THR A 61 12.33 27.30 -2.56
C THR A 61 12.01 26.03 -3.34
N THR A 62 12.82 25.74 -4.36
CA THR A 62 12.67 24.49 -5.11
C THR A 62 13.30 23.35 -4.34
N VAL A 63 12.48 22.36 -3.99
CA VAL A 63 12.88 21.13 -3.31
C VAL A 63 12.87 19.98 -4.31
N ALA A 64 14.02 19.33 -4.48
CA ALA A 64 14.16 18.14 -5.30
C ALA A 64 13.77 16.88 -4.51
N ILE A 65 12.93 16.05 -5.12
CA ILE A 65 12.53 14.73 -4.59
C ILE A 65 13.13 13.66 -5.51
N ARG A 66 13.97 12.81 -4.93
CA ARG A 66 14.59 11.66 -5.61
C ARG A 66 13.99 10.37 -5.09
N ASN A 67 13.84 9.38 -5.97
CA ASN A 67 13.40 8.02 -5.62
C ASN A 67 12.08 8.00 -4.85
N LEU A 68 11.12 8.85 -5.23
CA LEU A 68 9.81 8.87 -4.59
C LEU A 68 9.09 7.54 -4.84
N ARG A 69 8.76 6.84 -3.76
CA ARG A 69 7.90 5.67 -3.78
C ARG A 69 6.56 6.03 -3.15
N LEU A 70 5.47 5.60 -3.75
CA LEU A 70 4.12 5.70 -3.22
C LEU A 70 3.63 4.29 -2.87
N SER A 71 2.92 4.16 -1.76
CA SER A 71 2.20 2.94 -1.41
C SER A 71 0.74 3.13 -1.76
N ILE A 72 0.26 2.43 -2.77
CA ILE A 72 -1.11 2.52 -3.26
C ILE A 72 -1.88 1.29 -2.78
N GLN A 73 -3.00 1.51 -2.10
CA GLN A 73 -3.84 0.44 -1.57
C GLN A 73 -5.32 0.76 -1.70
N ASP A 74 -6.16 -0.28 -1.77
CA ASP A 74 -7.60 -0.11 -1.67
C ASP A 74 -7.97 0.53 -0.33
N ILE A 75 -8.93 1.45 -0.32
CA ILE A 75 -9.39 2.11 0.91
C ILE A 75 -9.94 1.13 1.96
N ASN A 76 -10.48 0.02 1.49
CA ASN A 76 -11.02 -1.06 2.31
C ASN A 76 -9.95 -2.09 2.67
N ALA A 77 -8.70 -1.94 2.22
CA ALA A 77 -7.62 -2.82 2.62
C ALA A 77 -7.51 -2.85 4.16
N ARG A 78 -7.36 -4.06 4.68
CA ARG A 78 -7.18 -4.30 6.11
C ARG A 78 -5.87 -5.06 6.30
N PRO A 79 -5.01 -4.61 7.24
CA PRO A 79 -3.87 -5.42 7.67
C PRO A 79 -4.34 -6.80 8.14
N PRO A 80 -3.50 -7.84 8.02
CA PRO A 80 -3.85 -9.16 8.50
C PRO A 80 -4.04 -9.17 10.02
N GLU A 81 -4.95 -10.03 10.47
CA GLU A 81 -5.19 -10.28 11.89
C GLU A 81 -3.91 -10.75 12.61
N PRO A 82 -3.72 -10.49 13.92
CA PRO A 82 -2.49 -10.82 14.64
C PRO A 82 -2.08 -12.30 14.54
N SER A 83 -3.04 -13.23 14.49
CA SER A 83 -2.79 -14.66 14.31
C SER A 83 -2.21 -14.96 12.93
N LEU A 84 -2.78 -14.38 11.89
CA LEU A 84 -2.31 -14.50 10.51
C LEU A 84 -0.97 -13.78 10.32
N ALA A 85 -0.80 -12.58 10.88
CA ALA A 85 0.46 -11.85 10.86
C ALA A 85 1.61 -12.69 11.46
N LYS A 86 1.37 -13.35 12.61
CA LYS A 86 2.33 -14.30 13.20
C LYS A 86 2.65 -15.47 12.26
N LYS A 87 1.63 -16.03 11.60
CA LYS A 87 1.84 -17.11 10.61
C LYS A 87 2.71 -16.65 9.44
N LEU A 88 2.42 -15.47 8.88
CA LEU A 88 3.20 -14.88 7.79
C LEU A 88 4.64 -14.61 8.20
N LEU A 89 4.88 -14.11 9.42
CA LEU A 89 6.23 -13.91 9.95
C LEU A 89 7.00 -15.22 10.08
N ASN A 90 6.37 -16.29 10.58
CA ASN A 90 7.00 -17.61 10.68
C ASN A 90 7.29 -18.21 9.30
N GLU A 91 6.38 -18.01 8.35
CA GLU A 91 6.55 -18.45 6.96
C GLU A 91 7.69 -17.70 6.26
N ALA A 92 7.82 -16.39 6.48
CA ALA A 92 8.91 -15.58 5.94
C ALA A 92 10.28 -16.07 6.43
N VAL A 93 10.38 -16.50 7.69
CA VAL A 93 11.62 -17.12 8.20
C VAL A 93 11.85 -18.48 7.56
N SER A 94 10.83 -19.34 7.54
CA SER A 94 10.95 -20.72 7.07
C SER A 94 11.25 -20.83 5.56
N SER A 95 10.75 -19.89 4.76
CA SER A 95 10.89 -19.88 3.29
C SER A 95 12.21 -19.29 2.80
N ALA A 96 12.94 -18.56 3.64
CA ALA A 96 14.16 -17.83 3.25
C ALA A 96 15.38 -18.30 4.06
N MET A 97 15.56 -19.60 4.24
CA MET A 97 16.73 -20.18 4.90
C MET A 97 17.99 -20.08 4.02
N CYS A 98 19.17 -20.01 4.65
CA CYS A 98 20.45 -20.05 3.92
C CYS A 98 20.99 -21.48 3.88
N GLU A 99 21.10 -22.05 2.69
CA GLU A 99 21.60 -23.42 2.49
C GLU A 99 23.11 -23.56 2.68
N ARG A 100 23.86 -22.45 2.60
CA ARG A 100 25.33 -22.45 2.67
C ARG A 100 25.80 -22.12 4.08
N THR A 101 26.67 -22.98 4.62
CA THR A 101 27.33 -22.78 5.92
C THR A 101 28.83 -22.58 5.77
N THR A 102 29.45 -22.03 6.82
CA THR A 102 30.89 -21.97 6.99
C THR A 102 31.23 -22.43 8.40
N ALA A 103 32.31 -23.20 8.55
CA ALA A 103 32.79 -23.61 9.85
C ALA A 103 33.47 -22.42 10.56
N ILE A 104 33.12 -22.22 11.83
CA ILE A 104 33.84 -21.33 12.74
C ILE A 104 34.33 -22.12 13.95
N ARG A 105 35.55 -21.82 14.37
CA ARG A 105 36.15 -22.46 15.55
C ARG A 105 36.03 -21.54 16.75
N ILE A 106 35.25 -21.96 17.75
CA ILE A 106 35.14 -21.29 19.04
C ILE A 106 35.82 -22.17 20.09
N GLY A 107 37.10 -21.87 20.36
CA GLY A 107 37.93 -22.69 21.25
C GLY A 107 38.17 -24.10 20.69
N VAL A 108 37.63 -25.10 21.36
CA VAL A 108 37.70 -26.52 20.94
C VAL A 108 36.52 -26.96 20.08
N THR A 109 35.48 -26.15 19.99
CA THR A 109 34.25 -26.50 19.25
C THR A 109 34.31 -25.91 17.85
N GLU A 110 34.02 -26.75 16.85
CA GLU A 110 33.79 -26.33 15.47
C GLU A 110 32.28 -26.29 15.22
N LEU A 111 31.78 -25.15 14.73
CA LEU A 111 30.36 -24.92 14.50
C LEU A 111 30.14 -24.50 13.05
N ASP A 112 29.20 -25.15 12.38
CA ASP A 112 28.72 -24.70 11.07
C ASP A 112 27.69 -23.60 11.25
N ILE A 113 28.01 -22.40 10.77
CA ILE A 113 27.10 -21.25 10.79
C ILE A 113 26.69 -20.84 9.38
N PRO A 114 25.44 -20.37 9.16
CA PRO A 114 25.03 -19.83 7.87
C PRO A 114 25.90 -18.64 7.42
N VAL A 115 26.29 -18.61 6.14
CA VAL A 115 27.11 -17.51 5.59
C VAL A 115 26.32 -16.20 5.43
N SER A 116 24.98 -16.30 5.36
CA SER A 116 24.05 -15.18 5.26
C SER A 116 22.76 -15.47 6.02
N VAL A 117 21.94 -14.43 6.22
CA VAL A 117 20.67 -14.51 6.96
C VAL A 117 19.50 -13.93 6.12
N PRO A 118 19.17 -14.52 4.96
CA PRO A 118 18.11 -14.01 4.08
C PRO A 118 16.74 -14.00 4.77
N TRP A 119 16.51 -14.94 5.69
CA TRP A 119 15.32 -15.00 6.54
C TRP A 119 15.06 -13.69 7.29
N PHE A 120 16.10 -12.95 7.67
CA PHE A 120 15.94 -11.71 8.41
C PHE A 120 15.38 -10.59 7.51
N GLU A 121 15.79 -10.56 6.25
CA GLU A 121 15.27 -9.59 5.27
C GLU A 121 13.79 -9.89 4.98
N ALA A 122 13.47 -11.16 4.70
CA ALA A 122 12.10 -11.60 4.47
C ALA A 122 11.18 -11.35 5.69
N TRP A 123 11.65 -11.68 6.90
CA TRP A 123 10.93 -11.41 8.13
C TRP A 123 10.72 -9.91 8.36
N ARG A 124 11.75 -9.08 8.15
CA ARG A 124 11.67 -7.63 8.35
C ARG A 124 10.69 -6.99 7.36
N GLU A 125 10.74 -7.36 6.09
CA GLU A 125 9.80 -6.89 5.07
C GLU A 125 8.37 -7.28 5.41
N THR A 126 8.17 -8.54 5.82
CA THR A 126 6.87 -9.02 6.28
C THR A 126 6.41 -8.26 7.52
N PHE A 127 7.29 -8.07 8.52
CA PHE A 127 7.00 -7.31 9.74
C PHE A 127 6.47 -5.92 9.43
N LEU A 128 7.14 -5.18 8.54
CA LEU A 128 6.72 -3.83 8.14
C LEU A 128 5.38 -3.85 7.41
N ASN A 129 5.11 -4.86 6.57
CA ASN A 129 3.86 -4.97 5.83
C ASN A 129 2.66 -5.36 6.72
N VAL A 130 2.85 -6.27 7.69
CA VAL A 130 1.74 -6.80 8.51
C VAL A 130 1.35 -5.92 9.70
N GLN A 131 2.10 -4.86 10.04
CA GLN A 131 1.74 -4.01 11.19
C GLN A 131 0.37 -3.37 11.00
N PHE A 132 -0.43 -3.39 12.06
CA PHE A 132 -1.69 -2.66 12.12
C PHE A 132 -1.44 -1.16 12.37
N PRO A 133 -2.09 -0.23 11.64
CA PRO A 133 -1.95 1.20 11.89
C PRO A 133 -2.45 1.61 13.28
N SER A 134 -1.57 2.21 14.09
CA SER A 134 -1.90 2.75 15.42
C SER A 134 -2.34 4.21 15.35
N ASP A 135 -3.23 4.65 16.23
CA ASP A 135 -3.63 6.07 16.34
C ASP A 135 -2.47 7.05 16.59
N HIS A 136 -1.34 6.55 17.10
CA HIS A 136 -0.19 7.37 17.50
C HIS A 136 1.00 7.25 16.54
N GLU A 137 0.85 6.58 15.40
CA GLU A 137 1.89 6.46 14.38
C GLU A 137 1.39 6.97 13.03
N PHE A 138 2.14 7.85 12.37
CA PHE A 138 1.67 8.49 11.14
C PHE A 138 2.20 7.83 9.86
N THR A 139 2.94 6.72 9.97
CA THR A 139 3.63 6.13 8.82
C THR A 139 2.71 5.30 7.92
N LYS A 140 1.59 4.82 8.47
CA LYS A 140 0.56 4.06 7.74
C LYS A 140 -0.74 4.82 7.51
N HIS A 141 -0.76 6.11 7.82
CA HIS A 141 -1.93 6.96 7.61
C HIS A 141 -2.02 7.40 6.15
N LEU A 142 -3.21 7.33 5.57
CA LEU A 142 -3.52 7.77 4.21
C LEU A 142 -3.38 9.29 4.11
N LEU A 143 -2.60 9.73 3.11
CA LEU A 143 -2.33 11.15 2.86
C LEU A 143 -3.24 11.71 1.74
N ALA A 144 -3.66 10.84 0.83
CA ALA A 144 -4.49 11.20 -0.31
C ALA A 144 -5.38 10.03 -0.74
N CYS A 145 -6.37 10.32 -1.58
CA CYS A 145 -7.29 9.36 -2.16
C CYS A 145 -7.41 9.57 -3.67
N MET A 146 -7.23 8.51 -4.44
CA MET A 146 -7.63 8.43 -5.83
C MET A 146 -9.09 7.96 -5.91
N ILE A 147 -9.95 8.77 -6.49
CA ILE A 147 -11.34 8.43 -6.80
C ILE A 147 -11.39 8.04 -8.27
N VAL A 148 -11.64 6.76 -8.52
CA VAL A 148 -11.54 6.17 -9.85
C VAL A 148 -12.94 5.77 -10.34
N ILE A 149 -13.33 6.33 -11.47
CA ILE A 149 -14.61 6.03 -12.14
C ILE A 149 -14.38 5.63 -13.60
N SER A 150 -15.39 5.09 -14.25
CA SER A 150 -15.32 4.68 -15.66
C SER A 150 -16.17 5.56 -16.57
N THR A 151 -15.80 5.67 -17.84
CA THR A 151 -16.65 6.25 -18.89
C THR A 151 -17.92 5.45 -19.16
N ALA A 152 -17.94 4.18 -18.76
CA ALA A 152 -19.12 3.33 -18.82
C ALA A 152 -20.22 3.70 -17.80
N GLU A 153 -19.94 4.58 -16.84
CA GLU A 153 -20.95 5.05 -15.88
C GLU A 153 -22.06 5.85 -16.59
N ASP A 154 -23.32 5.66 -16.20
CA ASP A 154 -24.45 6.44 -16.73
C ASP A 154 -24.33 7.92 -16.33
N ASN A 155 -24.02 8.16 -15.05
CA ASN A 155 -23.82 9.50 -14.48
C ASN A 155 -22.46 9.58 -13.75
N PRO A 156 -21.34 9.73 -14.48
CA PRO A 156 -20.00 9.65 -13.90
C PRO A 156 -19.74 10.72 -12.83
N LEU A 157 -20.22 11.95 -13.03
CA LEU A 157 -20.02 13.05 -12.06
C LEU A 157 -20.78 12.83 -10.75
N GLU A 158 -22.02 12.37 -10.82
CA GLU A 158 -22.81 12.01 -9.64
C GLU A 158 -22.14 10.86 -8.87
N ARG A 159 -21.56 9.91 -9.60
CA ARG A 159 -20.82 8.80 -8.99
C ARG A 159 -19.60 9.29 -8.22
N ILE A 160 -18.82 10.23 -8.77
CA ILE A 160 -17.71 10.87 -8.05
C ILE A 160 -18.19 11.55 -6.77
N GLN A 161 -19.29 12.31 -6.84
CA GLN A 161 -19.84 13.02 -5.67
C GLN A 161 -20.27 12.05 -4.57
N THR A 162 -20.96 10.98 -4.94
CA THR A 162 -21.41 9.93 -4.01
C THR A 162 -20.22 9.26 -3.32
N MET A 163 -19.21 8.85 -4.09
CA MET A 163 -18.00 8.23 -3.54
C MET A 163 -17.23 9.21 -2.63
N GLY A 164 -17.10 10.48 -3.04
CA GLY A 164 -16.45 11.51 -2.24
C GLY A 164 -17.17 11.84 -0.93
N ALA A 165 -18.50 11.69 -0.87
CA ALA A 165 -19.27 11.85 0.35
C ALA A 165 -19.03 10.70 1.34
N GLN A 166 -18.92 9.46 0.84
CA GLN A 166 -18.61 8.28 1.67
C GLN A 166 -17.24 8.38 2.35
N LEU A 167 -16.25 8.98 1.66
CA LEU A 167 -14.89 9.18 2.22
C LEU A 167 -14.87 10.07 3.48
N HIS A 168 -15.83 11.01 3.61
CA HIS A 168 -15.90 11.88 4.78
C HIS A 168 -16.46 11.19 6.04
N GLN A 169 -17.03 9.99 5.92
CA GLN A 169 -17.65 9.28 7.04
C GLN A 169 -16.66 8.46 7.87
N SER A 170 -15.37 8.83 7.90
CA SER A 170 -14.36 8.11 8.67
C SER A 170 -14.66 8.16 10.16
N ILE A 171 -14.78 6.99 10.79
CA ILE A 171 -15.05 6.85 12.22
C ILE A 171 -13.71 6.88 12.97
N PRO A 172 -13.52 7.79 13.96
CA PRO A 172 -12.33 7.77 14.81
C PRO A 172 -12.08 6.39 15.42
N GLY A 173 -10.82 5.96 15.51
CA GLY A 173 -10.49 4.63 16.04
C GLY A 173 -10.75 3.45 15.09
N LYS A 174 -11.27 3.69 13.88
CA LYS A 174 -11.45 2.67 12.83
C LYS A 174 -10.61 2.94 11.60
N LEU A 175 -10.48 1.91 10.76
CA LEU A 175 -9.90 2.02 9.42
C LEU A 175 -10.95 2.56 8.42
N PRO A 176 -10.53 3.26 7.36
CA PRO A 176 -9.15 3.69 7.09
C PRO A 176 -8.66 4.81 8.02
N LYS A 177 -7.34 4.86 8.26
CA LYS A 177 -6.69 5.95 9.01
C LYS A 177 -6.24 7.05 8.08
N TRP A 178 -6.71 8.26 8.29
CA TRP A 178 -6.31 9.44 7.53
C TRP A 178 -5.35 10.29 8.33
N PHE A 179 -4.29 10.78 7.67
CA PHE A 179 -3.31 11.67 8.32
C PHE A 179 -3.95 13.00 8.75
N ASN A 180 -4.92 13.48 7.98
CA ASN A 180 -5.74 14.64 8.31
C ASN A 180 -7.16 14.48 7.71
N ASN A 181 -8.09 15.34 8.13
CA ASN A 181 -9.47 15.31 7.61
C ASN A 181 -9.61 15.87 6.18
N ASN A 182 -8.56 16.53 5.66
CA ASN A 182 -8.56 17.19 4.36
C ASN A 182 -7.61 16.46 3.40
N ALA A 183 -7.79 15.15 3.28
CA ALA A 183 -6.97 14.34 2.39
C ALA A 183 -7.08 14.84 0.94
N LEU A 184 -5.95 14.93 0.26
CA LEU A 184 -5.91 15.31 -1.15
C LEU A 184 -6.72 14.32 -1.99
N ARG A 185 -7.57 14.82 -2.88
CA ARG A 185 -8.38 13.99 -3.79
C ARG A 185 -7.87 14.13 -5.20
N TYR A 186 -7.60 12.99 -5.83
CA TYR A 186 -7.21 12.91 -7.22
C TYR A 186 -8.25 12.10 -7.99
N TYR A 187 -8.74 12.62 -9.10
CA TYR A 187 -9.89 12.07 -9.81
C TYR A 187 -9.42 11.43 -11.10
N ILE A 188 -9.70 10.14 -11.26
CA ILE A 188 -9.24 9.37 -12.42
C ILE A 188 -10.47 8.87 -13.18
N LEU A 189 -10.56 9.24 -14.45
CA LEU A 189 -11.54 8.70 -15.38
C LEU A 189 -10.86 7.59 -16.18
N VAL A 190 -11.29 6.35 -15.97
CA VAL A 190 -10.86 5.19 -16.76
C VAL A 190 -11.70 5.12 -18.02
N HIS A 191 -11.04 4.98 -19.16
CA HIS A 191 -11.67 4.87 -20.46
C HIS A 191 -11.17 3.63 -21.19
N ASP A 192 -12.08 2.70 -21.48
CA ASP A 192 -11.79 1.52 -22.29
C ASP A 192 -11.91 1.88 -23.77
N ALA A 193 -10.78 2.01 -24.46
CA ALA A 193 -10.70 2.51 -25.82
C ALA A 193 -11.40 1.59 -26.86
N ILE A 194 -11.74 0.36 -26.49
CA ILE A 194 -12.39 -0.62 -27.37
C ILE A 194 -13.91 -0.58 -27.23
N GLN A 195 -14.43 -0.28 -26.04
CA GLN A 195 -15.85 -0.44 -25.72
C GLN A 195 -16.59 0.88 -25.54
N ASP A 196 -15.91 1.89 -25.01
CA ASP A 196 -16.56 3.13 -24.59
C ASP A 196 -16.46 4.22 -25.68
N ASP A 197 -17.42 5.15 -25.66
CA ASP A 197 -17.40 6.31 -26.56
C ASP A 197 -16.37 7.35 -26.11
N ARG A 198 -15.39 7.60 -26.98
CA ARG A 198 -14.35 8.61 -26.78
C ARG A 198 -14.91 10.03 -26.60
N ASN A 199 -15.97 10.41 -27.31
CA ASN A 199 -16.54 11.76 -27.19
C ASN A 199 -17.18 11.97 -25.82
N LYS A 200 -17.85 10.94 -25.28
CA LYS A 200 -18.34 10.93 -23.91
C LYS A 200 -17.19 11.09 -22.92
N ALA A 201 -16.09 10.36 -23.10
CA ALA A 201 -14.90 10.45 -22.25
C ALA A 201 -14.31 11.87 -22.20
N GLU A 202 -14.14 12.51 -23.36
CA GLU A 202 -13.59 13.86 -23.48
C GLU A 202 -14.51 14.92 -22.85
N THR A 203 -15.83 14.75 -22.99
CA THR A 203 -16.84 15.63 -22.38
C THR A 203 -16.79 15.54 -20.86
N VAL A 204 -16.91 14.33 -20.32
CA VAL A 204 -16.88 14.08 -18.86
C VAL A 204 -15.56 14.54 -18.26
N PHE A 205 -14.43 14.27 -18.92
CA PHE A 205 -13.13 14.70 -18.44
C PHE A 205 -12.98 16.23 -18.40
N THR A 206 -13.56 16.94 -19.38
CA THR A 206 -13.56 18.40 -19.41
C THR A 206 -14.40 18.98 -18.27
N GLU A 207 -15.54 18.38 -17.97
CA GLU A 207 -16.37 18.76 -16.83
C GLU A 207 -15.66 18.48 -15.51
N MET A 208 -15.01 17.31 -15.36
CA MET A 208 -14.20 16.98 -14.18
C MET A 208 -13.12 18.02 -13.92
N LYS A 209 -12.35 18.42 -14.95
CA LYS A 209 -11.33 19.47 -14.81
C LYS A 209 -11.91 20.81 -14.39
N THR A 210 -13.14 21.13 -14.82
CA THR A 210 -13.84 22.36 -14.46
C THR A 210 -14.29 22.34 -12.99
N ILE A 211 -14.79 21.20 -12.50
CA ILE A 211 -15.32 21.05 -11.14
C ILE A 211 -14.21 20.87 -10.11
N TYR A 212 -13.21 20.03 -10.41
CA TYR A 212 -12.19 19.58 -9.45
C TYR A 212 -10.80 20.17 -9.68
N GLY A 213 -10.62 20.91 -10.77
CA GLY A 213 -9.35 21.52 -11.17
C GLY A 213 -8.50 20.59 -12.04
N ALA A 214 -7.92 21.14 -13.10
CA ALA A 214 -7.18 20.37 -14.10
C ALA A 214 -5.99 19.57 -13.52
N ASN A 215 -5.33 20.09 -12.48
CA ASN A 215 -4.18 19.43 -11.85
C ASN A 215 -4.57 18.26 -10.93
N ASN A 216 -5.86 18.06 -10.68
CA ASN A 216 -6.38 16.99 -9.83
C ASN A 216 -7.12 15.91 -10.64
N CYS A 217 -7.10 15.99 -11.97
CA CYS A 217 -7.83 15.08 -12.84
C CYS A 217 -6.90 14.37 -13.83
N PHE A 218 -7.15 13.09 -14.06
CA PHE A 218 -6.44 12.31 -15.08
C PHE A 218 -7.38 11.42 -15.87
N LEU A 219 -7.20 11.38 -17.19
CA LEU A 219 -7.90 10.46 -18.08
C LEU A 219 -6.97 9.28 -18.38
N LEU A 220 -7.27 8.13 -17.79
CA LEU A 220 -6.54 6.88 -18.03
C LEU A 220 -7.20 6.13 -19.18
N GLN A 221 -6.56 6.16 -20.34
CA GLN A 221 -6.95 5.31 -21.46
C GLN A 221 -6.34 3.92 -21.29
N MET A 222 -7.17 2.89 -21.39
CA MET A 222 -6.73 1.51 -21.35
C MET A 222 -7.33 0.70 -22.50
N ASN A 223 -6.60 -0.33 -22.89
CA ASN A 223 -7.09 -1.35 -23.80
C ASN A 223 -7.58 -2.52 -22.95
N SER A 224 -8.75 -3.05 -23.30
CA SER A 224 -9.25 -4.29 -22.72
C SER A 224 -8.99 -5.47 -23.65
N ARG A 225 -8.94 -6.68 -23.09
CA ARG A 225 -9.00 -7.89 -23.90
C ARG A 225 -10.45 -8.08 -24.39
N PRO A 226 -10.69 -8.29 -25.70
CA PRO A 226 -12.02 -8.64 -26.17
C PRO A 226 -12.46 -9.99 -25.57
N PRO A 227 -13.74 -10.16 -25.20
CA PRO A 227 -14.25 -11.44 -24.69
C PRO A 227 -14.01 -12.57 -25.71
N GLY A 228 -13.46 -13.71 -25.26
CA GLY A 228 -13.39 -14.95 -26.05
C GLY A 228 -12.15 -15.16 -26.92
N LEU A 229 -11.23 -14.19 -27.03
CA LEU A 229 -9.96 -14.37 -27.74
C LEU A 229 -8.89 -14.92 -26.78
N SER A 230 -8.77 -16.24 -26.69
CA SER A 230 -7.66 -16.91 -26.01
C SER A 230 -6.40 -16.89 -26.88
N ASP A 231 -5.66 -15.78 -26.92
CA ASP A 231 -4.26 -15.86 -27.35
C ASP A 231 -3.52 -16.81 -26.40
N ASP A 232 -2.85 -17.81 -26.98
CA ASP A 232 -1.95 -18.75 -26.30
C ASP A 232 -0.62 -18.04 -25.94
N ASN A 233 -0.74 -16.94 -25.18
CA ASN A 233 0.38 -16.16 -24.66
C ASN A 233 0.91 -16.74 -23.35
N THR A 234 0.58 -17.99 -23.04
CA THR A 234 1.05 -18.72 -21.84
C THR A 234 2.58 -18.82 -21.78
N HIS A 235 3.24 -18.69 -22.94
CA HIS A 235 4.68 -18.69 -23.08
C HIS A 235 5.35 -17.33 -22.80
N LEU A 236 4.59 -16.23 -22.70
CA LEU A 236 5.15 -14.90 -22.41
C LEU A 236 5.19 -14.65 -20.90
N PRO A 237 6.28 -14.06 -20.38
CA PRO A 237 6.36 -13.72 -18.96
C PRO A 237 5.34 -12.63 -18.63
N ASP A 238 4.59 -12.82 -17.55
CA ASP A 238 3.67 -11.80 -17.03
C ASP A 238 4.47 -10.59 -16.49
N PRO A 239 4.35 -9.41 -17.12
CA PRO A 239 5.10 -8.23 -16.69
C PRO A 239 4.68 -7.70 -15.32
N TRP A 240 3.46 -8.00 -14.84
CA TRP A 240 2.96 -7.59 -13.53
C TRP A 240 3.39 -8.52 -12.40
N SER A 241 3.65 -9.80 -12.69
CA SER A 241 3.94 -10.85 -11.69
C SER A 241 4.97 -10.47 -10.62
N GLN A 242 6.00 -9.68 -10.96
CA GLN A 242 7.04 -9.23 -10.02
C GLN A 242 6.57 -8.14 -9.04
N PHE A 243 5.44 -7.48 -9.33
CA PHE A 243 4.87 -6.40 -8.54
C PHE A 243 3.64 -6.84 -7.73
N LEU A 244 2.99 -7.93 -8.12
CA LEU A 244 1.83 -8.47 -7.42
C LEU A 244 2.31 -9.21 -6.17
N THR A 245 1.89 -8.70 -5.01
CA THR A 245 2.23 -9.36 -3.74
C THR A 245 1.22 -10.46 -3.46
N LYS A 246 1.67 -11.72 -3.34
CA LYS A 246 0.83 -12.88 -3.01
C LYS A 246 0.35 -12.82 -1.55
N HIS A 247 -0.60 -11.95 -1.23
CA HIS A 247 -1.25 -11.92 0.09
C HIS A 247 -2.76 -12.23 0.03
N SER A 248 -3.27 -12.58 -1.14
CA SER A 248 -4.71 -12.57 -1.44
C SER A 248 -5.54 -13.73 -0.85
N GLU A 249 -4.97 -14.76 -0.24
CA GLU A 249 -5.77 -15.96 0.12
C GLU A 249 -6.17 -16.08 1.59
N LEU A 250 -5.83 -15.12 2.45
CA LEU A 250 -6.04 -15.26 3.90
C LEU A 250 -6.77 -14.06 4.55
N VAL A 251 -7.61 -13.34 3.82
CA VAL A 251 -8.39 -12.23 4.42
C VAL A 251 -9.59 -12.80 5.16
N GLY A 252 -9.46 -12.98 6.48
CA GLY A 252 -10.61 -13.12 7.37
C GLY A 252 -11.27 -11.75 7.57
N ASN A 253 -12.60 -11.68 7.47
CA ASN A 253 -13.35 -10.48 7.82
C ASN A 253 -13.12 -10.17 9.31
N SER A 254 -12.49 -9.04 9.62
CA SER A 254 -12.36 -8.58 11.01
C SER A 254 -12.79 -7.12 11.16
N GLU A 255 -13.75 -6.91 12.07
CA GLU A 255 -14.19 -5.59 12.52
C GLU A 255 -13.37 -5.14 13.74
N GLN A 256 -12.03 -5.19 13.66
CA GLN A 256 -11.21 -4.78 14.79
C GLN A 256 -11.06 -3.26 14.89
N ASN A 257 -11.12 -2.75 16.12
CA ASN A 257 -10.71 -1.40 16.45
C ASN A 257 -9.18 -1.31 16.35
N SER A 258 -8.72 -0.27 15.66
CA SER A 258 -7.31 -0.05 15.32
C SER A 258 -6.40 0.35 16.48
N SER A 259 -6.97 0.64 17.64
CA SER A 259 -6.23 1.10 18.80
C SER A 259 -5.63 -0.11 19.51
N PRO A 260 -4.29 -0.22 19.66
CA PRO A 260 -3.76 -1.11 20.67
C PRO A 260 -4.34 -0.63 22.02
N ARG A 261 -4.93 -1.54 22.81
CA ARG A 261 -5.22 -1.24 24.21
C ARG A 261 -3.92 -0.75 24.82
N THR A 262 -3.87 0.50 25.23
CA THR A 262 -2.69 1.01 25.94
C THR A 262 -2.54 0.20 27.23
N PRO A 263 -1.36 0.13 27.86
CA PRO A 263 -1.24 -0.43 29.20
C PRO A 263 -2.20 0.18 30.23
N ALA A 264 -2.76 1.38 29.95
CA ALA A 264 -3.80 2.02 30.75
C ALA A 264 -5.22 1.47 30.51
N ASP A 265 -5.47 0.82 29.37
CA ASP A 265 -6.75 0.19 29.01
C ASP A 265 -6.83 -1.30 29.43
N ILE A 266 -5.76 -1.81 30.03
CA ILE A 266 -5.69 -3.11 30.69
C ILE A 266 -5.95 -2.82 32.18
N ASP A 267 -6.96 -3.45 32.77
CA ASP A 267 -7.42 -3.26 34.16
C ASP A 267 -6.35 -2.75 35.13
N GLY A 268 -6.59 -1.56 35.69
CA GLY A 268 -5.96 -1.04 36.91
C GLY A 268 -4.43 -1.06 36.95
N VAL A 269 -3.81 0.11 36.80
CA VAL A 269 -2.38 0.33 37.07
C VAL A 269 -2.10 0.16 38.57
N SER A 270 -2.02 -1.10 39.03
CA SER A 270 -1.74 -1.48 40.42
C SER A 270 -0.49 -2.33 40.57
N ALA A 271 0.29 -2.55 39.49
CA ALA A 271 1.41 -3.48 39.49
C ALA A 271 2.71 -2.92 38.89
N MET A 272 2.89 -1.59 38.86
CA MET A 272 4.19 -0.98 38.61
C MET A 272 4.78 -0.55 39.97
N PRO A 273 5.93 -1.10 40.41
CA PRO A 273 6.60 -0.61 41.60
C PRO A 273 7.12 0.80 41.34
N SER A 274 6.68 1.76 42.15
CA SER A 274 6.99 3.19 42.01
C SER A 274 8.39 3.57 42.47
N GLU A 275 9.14 2.65 43.10
CA GLU A 275 10.45 2.93 43.67
C GLU A 275 11.44 1.76 43.45
N LEU A 276 12.67 2.12 43.07
CA LEU A 276 13.83 1.24 43.06
C LEU A 276 14.44 1.25 44.46
N THR A 277 14.18 0.22 45.26
CA THR A 277 14.94 -0.02 46.49
C THR A 277 16.35 -0.48 46.12
N THR A 278 17.32 0.42 46.24
CA THR A 278 18.73 0.05 46.27
C THR A 278 19.04 -0.53 47.65
N GLU A 279 19.28 -1.83 47.73
CA GLU A 279 19.84 -2.44 48.93
C GLU A 279 21.26 -1.90 49.16
N THR A 280 21.45 -1.19 50.27
CA THR A 280 22.79 -0.93 50.82
C THR A 280 23.14 -2.09 51.75
N GLU A 281 24.32 -2.67 51.54
CA GLU A 281 24.95 -3.72 52.37
C GLU A 281 24.92 -3.43 53.88
#